data_AF-A0A1F6IAE5-F1
#
_entry.id   AF-A0A1F6IAE5-F1
#
_cell.length_a   1.000
_cell.length_b   1.000
_cell.length_c   1.000
_cell.angle_alpha   90.00
_cell.angle_beta   90.00
_cell.angle_gamma   90.00
#
_symmetry.space_group_name_H-M   'P 1'
#
loop_
_entity.id
_entity.type
_entity.pdbx_description
1 polymer ?
#
loop_
_entity_poly.entity_id
_entity_poly.type
_entity_poly.pdbx_seq_one_letter_code
_entity_poly.pdbx_strand_id
1 'polypeptide(L)'
;MRKKNLPPKKARLPARQDSEENRSNAFNYSLKYLSYRARSVKEVYEYLVRKNFVEDTINSVLKKLIDLKFLNDEEFAKSWIESRQKYKGRSKFILKNELRLKGLSDDVIKPLLKEAQDDLETARILFDKKKRILGKLPTEEFKKKMAGFLQRKGFSWEIISKLLKKN
;
A
#
# COMPACT_ATOMS: atom_id res chain seq x y z
N MET A 1 -45.17 8.02 -6.27
CA MET A 1 -43.84 7.38 -6.17
C MET A 1 -43.08 7.59 -7.49
N ARG A 2 -42.08 8.49 -7.52
CA ARG A 2 -41.29 8.77 -8.73
C ARG A 2 -40.19 7.73 -8.88
N LYS A 3 -40.29 6.84 -9.87
CA LYS A 3 -39.18 5.97 -10.29
C LYS A 3 -38.06 6.87 -10.82
N LYS A 4 -36.96 6.98 -10.09
CA LYS A 4 -35.73 7.61 -10.59
C LYS A 4 -35.20 6.74 -11.73
N ASN A 5 -35.32 7.22 -12.96
CA ASN A 5 -34.58 6.69 -14.10
C ASN A 5 -33.09 6.87 -13.81
N LEU A 6 -32.42 5.79 -13.39
CA LEU A 6 -30.96 5.74 -13.42
C LEU A 6 -30.52 5.77 -14.89
N PRO A 7 -29.50 6.57 -15.26
CA PRO A 7 -28.95 6.52 -16.60
C PRO A 7 -28.43 5.10 -16.89
N PRO A 8 -28.55 4.61 -18.13
CA PRO A 8 -28.06 3.29 -18.50
C PRO A 8 -26.56 3.20 -18.17
N LYS A 9 -26.13 2.05 -17.60
CA LYS A 9 -24.70 1.72 -17.48
C LYS A 9 -24.09 1.93 -18.87
N LYS A 10 -23.17 2.90 -19.02
CA LYS A 10 -22.50 3.20 -20.30
C LYS A 10 -22.12 1.88 -20.96
N ALA A 11 -22.60 1.66 -22.19
CA ALA A 11 -22.21 0.51 -22.99
C ALA A 11 -20.68 0.40 -22.93
N ARG A 12 -20.17 -0.78 -22.58
CA ARG A 12 -18.72 -1.02 -22.48
C ARG A 12 -18.17 -0.83 -23.90
N LEU A 13 -17.52 0.31 -24.14
CA LEU A 13 -16.84 0.59 -25.40
C LEU A 13 -15.91 -0.60 -25.73
N PRO A 14 -15.80 -1.00 -27.01
CA PRO A 14 -14.88 -2.07 -27.39
C PRO A 14 -13.47 -1.73 -26.90
N ALA A 15 -12.74 -2.74 -26.43
CA ALA A 15 -11.37 -2.56 -25.97
C ALA A 15 -10.52 -1.96 -27.09
N ARG A 16 -9.64 -1.01 -26.75
CA ARG A 16 -8.70 -0.43 -27.71
C ARG A 16 -7.75 -1.53 -28.17
N GLN A 17 -7.81 -1.87 -29.46
CA GLN A 17 -6.96 -2.90 -30.06
C GLN A 17 -5.47 -2.60 -29.89
N ASP A 18 -4.63 -3.62 -30.00
CA ASP A 18 -3.19 -3.39 -30.00
C ASP A 18 -2.75 -2.69 -31.29
N SER A 19 -2.12 -1.53 -31.13
CA SER A 19 -1.58 -0.72 -32.21
C SER A 19 -0.49 0.18 -31.67
N GLU A 20 0.38 0.68 -32.55
CA GLU A 20 1.45 1.59 -32.14
C GLU A 20 0.90 2.88 -31.50
N GLU A 21 -0.18 3.41 -32.05
CA GLU A 21 -0.88 4.56 -31.49
C GLU A 21 -1.40 4.28 -30.07
N ASN A 22 -2.03 3.11 -29.86
CA ASN A 22 -2.55 2.74 -28.54
C ASN A 22 -1.44 2.47 -27.52
N ARG A 23 -0.30 1.89 -27.94
CA ARG A 23 0.89 1.75 -27.10
C ARG A 23 1.45 3.11 -26.69
N SER A 24 1.60 4.04 -27.63
CA SER A 24 2.03 5.42 -27.35
C SER A 24 1.08 6.14 -26.38
N ASN A 25 -0.22 6.04 -26.63
CA ASN A 25 -1.24 6.60 -25.75
C ASN A 25 -1.17 6.01 -24.34
N ALA A 26 -1.14 4.67 -24.21
CA ALA A 26 -1.04 3.98 -22.91
C ALA A 26 0.25 4.34 -22.15
N PHE A 27 1.36 4.52 -22.86
CA PHE A 27 2.62 4.99 -22.28
C PHE A 27 2.47 6.41 -21.71
N ASN A 28 1.91 7.35 -22.47
CA ASN A 28 1.66 8.72 -22.02
C ASN A 28 0.69 8.79 -20.83
N TYR A 29 -0.37 7.97 -20.84
CA TYR A 29 -1.28 7.81 -19.71
C TYR A 29 -0.55 7.33 -18.45
N SER A 30 0.36 6.37 -18.60
CA SER A 30 1.16 5.83 -17.50
C SER A 30 2.11 6.87 -16.93
N LEU A 31 2.85 7.60 -17.78
CA LEU A 31 3.75 8.68 -17.34
C LEU A 31 3.00 9.75 -16.54
N LYS A 32 1.83 10.18 -17.03
CA LYS A 32 0.98 11.12 -16.29
C LYS A 32 0.48 10.53 -14.97
N TYR A 33 0.20 9.24 -14.90
CA TYR A 33 -0.25 8.60 -13.66
C TYR A 33 0.87 8.48 -12.61
N LEU A 34 2.08 8.18 -13.08
CA LEU A 34 3.30 8.07 -12.28
C LEU A 34 3.80 9.43 -11.77
N SER A 35 3.58 10.51 -12.51
CA SER A 35 4.03 11.86 -12.09
C SER A 35 3.38 12.36 -10.80
N TYR A 36 2.20 11.84 -10.42
CA TYR A 36 1.54 12.21 -9.15
C TYR A 36 2.16 11.53 -7.93
N ARG A 37 2.62 10.29 -8.07
CA ARG A 37 3.34 9.51 -7.04
C ARG A 37 3.84 8.20 -7.64
N ALA A 38 4.85 7.61 -7.00
CA ALA A 38 5.26 6.23 -7.25
C ALA A 38 4.09 5.24 -7.17
N ARG A 39 4.11 4.22 -8.04
CA ARG A 39 3.10 3.17 -8.19
C ARG A 39 3.80 1.82 -8.30
N SER A 40 3.13 0.75 -7.86
CA SER A 40 3.56 -0.60 -8.22
C SER A 40 3.17 -0.93 -9.66
N VAL A 41 3.81 -1.95 -10.24
CA VAL A 41 3.48 -2.48 -11.57
C VAL A 41 1.99 -2.86 -11.66
N LYS A 42 1.45 -3.53 -10.63
CA LYS A 42 0.03 -3.87 -10.56
C LYS A 42 -0.88 -2.64 -10.57
N GLU A 43 -0.54 -1.57 -9.85
CA GLU A 43 -1.35 -0.35 -9.84
C GLU A 43 -1.42 0.28 -11.24
N VAL A 44 -0.32 0.25 -12.03
CA VAL A 44 -0.30 0.74 -13.41
C VAL A 44 -1.07 -0.19 -14.35
N TYR A 45 -0.94 -1.51 -14.20
CA TYR A 45 -1.73 -2.49 -14.95
C TYR A 45 -3.23 -2.22 -14.78
N GLU A 46 -3.72 -2.18 -13.54
CA GLU A 46 -5.14 -1.93 -13.23
C GLU A 46 -5.61 -0.56 -13.72
N TYR A 47 -4.74 0.43 -13.70
CA TYR A 47 -5.03 1.74 -14.26
C TYR A 47 -5.25 1.67 -15.78
N LEU A 48 -4.39 1.00 -16.53
CA LEU A 48 -4.52 0.86 -17.98
C LEU A 48 -5.70 -0.03 -18.38
N VAL A 49 -6.01 -1.08 -17.61
CA VAL A 49 -7.24 -1.87 -17.79
C VAL A 49 -8.48 -0.99 -17.67
N ARG A 50 -8.55 -0.11 -16.64
CA ARG A 50 -9.65 0.86 -16.50
C ARG A 50 -9.69 1.89 -17.62
N LYS A 51 -8.58 2.12 -18.31
CA LYS A 51 -8.50 2.96 -19.51
C LYS A 51 -8.92 2.20 -20.79
N ASN A 52 -9.33 0.94 -20.68
CA ASN A 52 -9.85 0.12 -21.77
C ASN A 52 -8.80 -0.25 -22.84
N PHE A 53 -7.53 -0.39 -22.44
CA PHE A 53 -6.48 -0.97 -23.29
C PHE A 53 -6.50 -2.51 -23.19
N VAL A 54 -6.18 -3.20 -24.29
CA VAL A 54 -6.02 -4.66 -24.29
C VAL A 54 -4.73 -5.09 -23.60
N GLU A 55 -4.68 -6.34 -23.18
CA GLU A 55 -3.58 -6.90 -22.39
C GLU A 55 -2.21 -6.81 -23.10
N ASP A 56 -2.15 -7.07 -24.41
CA ASP A 56 -0.90 -6.99 -25.18
C ASP A 56 -0.30 -5.58 -25.15
N THR A 57 -1.13 -4.54 -25.33
CA THR A 57 -0.71 -3.14 -25.22
C THR A 57 -0.20 -2.83 -23.81
N ILE A 58 -0.92 -3.29 -22.78
CA ILE A 58 -0.54 -3.06 -21.38
C ILE A 58 0.80 -3.71 -21.07
N ASN A 59 0.99 -4.98 -21.42
CA ASN A 59 2.20 -5.73 -21.16
C ASN A 59 3.41 -5.11 -21.89
N SER A 60 3.23 -4.69 -23.13
CA SER A 60 4.26 -3.96 -23.89
C SER A 60 4.67 -2.64 -23.20
N VAL A 61 3.70 -1.85 -22.76
CA VAL A 61 3.94 -0.59 -22.05
C VAL A 61 4.59 -0.80 -20.69
N LEU A 62 4.14 -1.80 -19.91
CA LEU A 62 4.73 -2.13 -18.61
C LEU A 62 6.19 -2.55 -18.76
N LYS A 63 6.51 -3.41 -19.74
CA LYS A 63 7.88 -3.80 -20.05
C LYS A 63 8.74 -2.57 -20.33
N LYS A 64 8.29 -1.68 -21.23
CA LYS A 64 9.00 -0.44 -21.57
C LYS A 64 9.21 0.46 -20.34
N LEU A 65 8.22 0.60 -19.46
CA LEU A 65 8.34 1.41 -18.25
C LEU A 65 9.34 0.82 -17.24
N ILE A 66 9.42 -0.51 -17.15
CA ILE A 66 10.39 -1.22 -16.30
C ILE A 66 11.80 -1.06 -16.88
N ASP A 67 11.97 -1.25 -18.19
CA ASP A 67 13.24 -1.09 -18.88
C ASP A 67 13.81 0.33 -18.71
N LEU A 68 12.92 1.33 -18.79
CA LEU A 68 13.23 2.75 -18.57
C LEU A 68 13.28 3.16 -17.08
N LYS A 69 13.14 2.21 -16.14
CA LYS A 69 13.18 2.44 -14.68
C LYS A 69 12.11 3.40 -14.14
N PHE A 70 11.03 3.66 -14.89
CA PHE A 70 9.86 4.36 -14.37
C PHE A 70 9.03 3.50 -13.41
N LEU A 71 9.17 2.17 -13.53
CA LEU A 71 8.57 1.20 -12.63
C LEU A 71 9.65 0.30 -12.02
N ASN A 72 9.66 0.27 -10.69
CA ASN A 72 10.51 -0.61 -9.91
C ASN A 72 9.77 -0.99 -8.62
N ASP A 73 9.29 -2.23 -8.54
CA ASP A 73 8.51 -2.70 -7.39
C ASP A 73 9.36 -2.82 -6.12
N GLU A 74 10.67 -3.06 -6.24
CA GLU A 74 11.58 -3.11 -5.08
C GLU A 74 11.76 -1.71 -4.47
N GLU A 75 12.04 -0.69 -5.30
CA GLU A 75 12.12 0.71 -4.84
C GLU A 75 10.79 1.22 -4.30
N PHE A 76 9.68 0.85 -4.96
CA PHE A 76 8.34 1.14 -4.47
C PHE A 76 8.12 0.53 -3.08
N ALA A 77 8.50 -0.73 -2.87
CA ALA A 77 8.35 -1.41 -1.58
C ALA A 77 9.19 -0.77 -0.48
N LYS A 78 10.46 -0.46 -0.74
CA LYS A 78 11.36 0.24 0.20
C LYS A 78 10.73 1.55 0.68
N SER A 79 10.34 2.40 -0.29
CA SER A 79 9.70 3.68 -0.02
C SER A 79 8.39 3.53 0.76
N TRP A 80 7.61 2.49 0.46
CA TRP A 80 6.35 2.20 1.14
C TRP A 80 6.59 1.82 2.61
N ILE A 81 7.53 0.89 2.87
CA ILE A 81 7.89 0.43 4.21
C ILE A 81 8.33 1.60 5.07
N GLU A 82 9.31 2.38 4.60
CA GLU A 82 9.87 3.52 5.32
C GLU A 82 8.80 4.55 5.68
N SER A 83 7.97 4.94 4.70
CA SER A 83 6.90 5.91 4.89
C SER A 83 5.86 5.43 5.92
N ARG A 84 5.48 4.16 5.85
CA ARG A 84 4.45 3.59 6.74
C ARG A 84 4.97 3.40 8.16
N GLN A 85 6.23 2.99 8.35
CA GLN A 85 6.83 2.93 9.68
C GLN A 85 6.97 4.33 10.27
N LYS A 86 7.59 5.26 9.53
CA LYS A 86 7.85 6.64 10.00
C LYS A 86 6.58 7.42 10.34
N TYR A 87 5.58 7.41 9.45
CA TYR A 87 4.42 8.29 9.59
C TYR A 87 3.17 7.61 10.15
N LYS A 88 3.06 6.28 10.04
CA LYS A 88 1.88 5.53 10.49
C LYS A 88 2.17 4.53 11.60
N GLY A 89 3.45 4.20 11.86
CA GLY A 89 3.88 3.20 12.83
C GLY A 89 3.20 1.85 12.62
N ARG A 90 3.29 1.33 11.39
CA ARG A 90 2.74 0.01 11.04
C ARG A 90 3.76 -1.08 11.36
N SER A 91 3.26 -2.21 11.87
CA SER A 91 4.04 -3.45 12.02
C SER A 91 4.44 -4.06 10.68
N LYS A 92 5.52 -4.84 10.67
CA LYS A 92 5.96 -5.64 9.51
C LYS A 92 4.84 -6.55 8.98
N PHE A 93 3.98 -7.07 9.85
CA PHE A 93 2.80 -7.86 9.45
C PHE A 93 1.83 -7.07 8.56
N ILE A 94 1.43 -5.86 8.97
CA ILE A 94 0.54 -5.01 8.15
C ILE A 94 1.24 -4.60 6.86
N LEU A 95 2.53 -4.23 6.92
CA LEU A 95 3.30 -3.84 5.74
C LEU A 95 3.33 -4.95 4.69
N LYS A 96 3.57 -6.19 5.12
CA LYS A 96 3.54 -7.36 4.24
C LYS A 96 2.20 -7.47 3.50
N ASN A 97 1.09 -7.35 4.23
CA ASN A 97 -0.25 -7.45 3.63
C ASN A 97 -0.55 -6.28 2.70
N GLU A 98 -0.17 -5.05 3.06
CA GLU A 98 -0.32 -3.87 2.20
C GLU A 98 0.45 -4.06 0.88
N LEU A 99 1.70 -4.53 0.92
CA LEU A 99 2.52 -4.75 -0.26
C LEU A 99 1.99 -5.89 -1.14
N ARG A 100 1.48 -6.98 -0.55
CA ARG A 100 0.79 -8.04 -1.29
C ARG A 100 -0.45 -7.52 -2.02
N LEU A 101 -1.24 -6.67 -1.38
CA LEU A 101 -2.38 -6.02 -2.04
C LEU A 101 -1.92 -5.13 -3.21
N LYS A 102 -0.72 -4.55 -3.12
CA LYS A 102 -0.04 -3.82 -4.20
C LYS A 102 0.58 -4.72 -5.28
N GLY A 103 0.45 -6.04 -5.17
CA GLY A 103 0.83 -7.00 -6.20
C GLY A 103 2.27 -7.51 -6.10
N LEU A 104 2.98 -7.19 -5.02
CA LEU A 104 4.36 -7.62 -4.86
C LEU A 104 4.42 -9.05 -4.32
N SER A 105 5.38 -9.82 -4.84
CA SER A 105 5.64 -11.19 -4.40
C SER A 105 6.36 -11.22 -3.06
N ASP A 106 6.26 -12.35 -2.37
CA ASP A 106 6.97 -12.57 -1.11
C ASP A 106 8.50 -12.52 -1.26
N ASP A 107 9.03 -12.78 -2.46
CA ASP A 107 10.46 -12.75 -2.75
C ASP A 107 11.02 -11.33 -2.74
N VAL A 108 10.23 -10.35 -3.18
CA VAL A 108 10.56 -8.92 -3.04
C VAL A 108 10.32 -8.44 -1.61
N ILE A 109 9.22 -8.87 -0.99
CA ILE A 109 8.80 -8.31 0.30
C ILE A 109 9.68 -8.80 1.46
N LYS A 110 9.99 -10.10 1.53
CA LYS A 110 10.65 -10.70 2.71
C LYS A 110 12.03 -10.11 2.98
N PRO A 111 12.94 -9.92 2.00
CA PRO A 111 14.25 -9.31 2.25
C PRO A 111 14.12 -7.88 2.80
N LEU A 112 13.25 -7.07 2.20
CA LEU A 112 13.05 -5.69 2.61
C LEU A 112 12.48 -5.56 4.03
N LEU A 113 11.58 -6.46 4.43
CA LEU A 113 11.07 -6.49 5.80
C LEU A 113 12.11 -6.96 6.83
N LYS A 114 13.14 -7.72 6.42
CA LYS A 114 14.26 -8.06 7.32
C LYS A 114 15.09 -6.82 7.65
N GLU A 115 15.35 -5.99 6.64
CA GLU A 115 16.11 -4.73 6.77
C GLU A 115 15.30 -3.60 7.43
N ALA A 116 13.97 -3.66 7.37
CA ALA A 116 13.09 -2.69 7.99
C ALA A 116 13.23 -2.61 9.52
N GLN A 117 12.87 -1.45 10.08
CA GLN A 117 12.90 -1.20 11.53
C GLN A 117 12.14 -2.28 12.30
N ASP A 118 12.68 -2.71 13.44
CA ASP A 118 12.08 -3.74 14.28
C ASP A 118 10.69 -3.34 14.81
N ASP A 119 9.81 -4.34 14.95
CA ASP A 119 8.43 -4.12 15.40
C ASP A 119 8.37 -3.68 16.87
N LEU A 120 9.24 -4.18 17.75
CA LEU A 120 9.28 -3.74 19.15
C LEU A 120 9.72 -2.29 19.24
N GLU A 121 10.72 -1.89 18.44
CA GLU A 121 11.17 -0.50 18.40
C GLU A 121 10.08 0.44 17.87
N THR A 122 9.44 0.07 16.77
CA THR A 122 8.33 0.84 16.19
C THR A 122 7.16 0.96 17.18
N ALA A 123 6.80 -0.15 17.85
CA ALA A 123 5.76 -0.17 18.87
C ALA A 123 6.10 0.70 20.07
N ARG A 124 7.36 0.71 20.52
CA ARG A 124 7.82 1.54 21.65
C ARG A 124 7.67 3.04 21.35
N ILE A 125 8.09 3.50 20.17
CA ILE A 125 7.92 4.90 19.76
C ILE A 125 6.44 5.31 19.80
N LEU A 126 5.55 4.44 19.31
CA LEU A 126 4.12 4.68 19.35
C LEU A 126 3.53 4.65 20.76
N PHE A 127 4.01 3.72 21.58
CA PHE A 127 3.62 3.58 22.98
C PHE A 127 3.93 4.87 23.74
N ASP A 128 5.16 5.38 23.65
CA ASP A 128 5.59 6.59 24.36
C ASP A 128 4.78 7.82 23.95
N LYS A 129 4.55 7.98 22.63
CA LYS A 129 3.68 9.05 22.10
C LYS A 129 2.26 8.93 22.64
N LYS A 130 1.69 7.72 22.66
CA LYS A 130 0.31 7.49 23.09
C LYS A 130 0.15 7.56 24.62
N LYS A 131 1.19 7.21 25.38
CA LYS A 131 1.24 7.32 26.85
C LYS A 131 1.07 8.77 27.31
N ARG A 132 1.64 9.74 26.58
CA ARG A 132 1.43 11.18 26.88
C ARG A 132 -0.04 11.61 26.83
N ILE A 133 -0.88 10.88 26.09
CA ILE A 133 -2.32 11.17 25.96
C ILE A 133 -3.13 10.35 26.97
N LEU A 134 -2.78 9.08 27.17
CA LEU A 134 -3.56 8.13 27.97
C LEU A 134 -3.09 7.99 29.42
N GLY A 135 -1.93 8.55 29.79
CA GLY A 135 -1.23 8.24 31.03
C GLY A 135 -1.92 8.66 32.33
N LYS A 136 -2.98 9.47 32.26
CA LYS A 136 -3.80 9.86 33.42
C LYS A 136 -4.97 8.91 33.69
N LEU A 137 -5.20 7.93 32.81
CA LEU A 137 -6.30 6.97 32.97
C LEU A 137 -5.94 5.93 34.04
N PRO A 138 -6.96 5.34 34.72
CA PRO A 138 -6.75 4.18 35.58
C PRO A 138 -6.02 3.05 34.85
N THR A 139 -5.19 2.29 35.59
CA THR A 139 -4.27 1.28 35.03
C THR A 139 -4.94 0.31 34.05
N GLU A 140 -6.10 -0.24 34.40
CA GLU A 140 -6.80 -1.21 33.54
C GLU A 140 -7.37 -0.56 32.28
N GLU A 141 -7.86 0.67 32.38
CA GLU A 141 -8.35 1.42 31.23
C GLU A 141 -7.20 1.83 30.29
N PHE A 142 -6.07 2.26 30.85
CA PHE A 142 -4.84 2.54 30.11
C PHE A 142 -4.39 1.31 29.33
N LYS A 143 -4.22 0.16 30.01
CA LYS A 143 -3.80 -1.10 29.38
C LYS A 143 -4.72 -1.50 28.24
N LYS A 144 -6.04 -1.48 28.46
CA LYS A 144 -7.05 -1.82 27.44
C LYS A 144 -6.97 -0.91 26.22
N LYS A 145 -6.91 0.41 26.42
CA LYS A 145 -6.84 1.39 25.33
C LYS A 145 -5.51 1.34 24.57
N MET A 146 -4.41 1.15 25.28
CA MET A 146 -3.08 1.02 24.69
C MET A 146 -2.95 -0.28 23.88
N ALA A 147 -3.38 -1.41 24.43
CA ALA A 147 -3.41 -2.70 23.74
C ALA A 147 -4.22 -2.61 22.44
N GLY A 148 -5.46 -2.11 22.51
CA GLY A 148 -6.30 -1.96 21.33
C GLY A 148 -5.69 -1.01 20.29
N PHE A 149 -5.01 0.05 20.71
CA PHE A 149 -4.30 0.95 19.80
C PHE A 149 -3.17 0.24 19.05
N LEU A 150 -2.29 -0.47 19.76
CA LEU A 150 -1.17 -1.19 19.14
C LEU A 150 -1.64 -2.39 18.30
N GLN A 151 -2.72 -3.07 18.71
CA GLN A 151 -3.31 -4.16 17.93
C GLN A 151 -3.84 -3.66 16.57
N ARG A 152 -4.47 -2.49 16.51
CA ARG A 152 -4.87 -1.86 15.22
C ARG A 152 -3.69 -1.41 14.37
N LYS A 153 -2.49 -1.32 14.95
CA LYS A 153 -1.21 -1.12 14.23
C LYS A 153 -0.55 -2.45 13.82
N GLY A 154 -1.13 -3.58 14.23
CA GLY A 154 -0.78 -4.94 13.81
C GLY A 154 0.34 -5.59 14.61
N PHE A 155 0.71 -5.02 15.75
CA PHE A 155 1.71 -5.64 16.62
C PHE A 155 1.16 -6.90 17.29
N SER A 156 2.03 -7.90 17.47
CA SER A 156 1.68 -9.15 18.14
C SER A 156 1.36 -8.91 19.62
N TRP A 157 0.57 -9.82 20.20
CA TRP A 157 0.28 -9.78 21.64
C TRP A 157 1.55 -9.88 22.50
N GLU A 158 2.57 -10.60 22.04
CA GLU A 158 3.87 -10.70 22.72
C GLU A 158 4.53 -9.32 22.87
N ILE A 159 4.63 -8.54 21.78
CA ILE A 159 5.19 -7.18 21.82
C ILE A 159 4.34 -6.26 22.71
N ILE A 160 3.01 -6.33 22.56
CA ILE A 160 2.09 -5.49 23.33
C ILE A 160 2.22 -5.78 24.83
N SER A 161 2.17 -7.04 25.22
CA SER A 161 2.27 -7.46 26.62
C SER A 161 3.62 -7.10 27.23
N LYS A 162 4.73 -7.22 26.47
CA LYS A 162 6.06 -6.80 26.90
C LYS A 162 6.11 -5.30 27.23
N LEU A 163 5.48 -4.45 26.41
CA LEU A 163 5.44 -3.00 26.65
C LEU A 163 4.53 -2.60 27.82
N LEU A 164 3.41 -3.30 28.00
CA LEU A 164 2.47 -3.07 29.10
C LEU A 164 3.01 -3.50 30.47
N LYS A 165 3.90 -4.51 30.53
CA LYS A 165 4.52 -4.97 31.78
C LYS A 165 5.67 -4.09 32.26
N LYS A 166 6.35 -3.39 31.34
CA LYS A 166 7.55 -2.58 31.63
C LYS A 166 7.22 -1.15 32.10
N ASN A 167 5.96 -0.84 32.35
CA ASN A 167 5.44 0.47 32.77
C ASN A 167 4.38 0.31 33.86
#